data_AF-A0A8D8C4F9-F1
#
_entry.id   AF-A0A8D8C4F9-F1
#
_cell.length_a   1.000
_cell.length_b   1.000
_cell.length_c   1.000
_cell.angle_alpha   90.00
_cell.angle_beta   90.00
_cell.angle_gamma   90.00
#
_symmetry.space_group_name_H-M   'P 1'
#
loop_
_entity.id
_entity.type
_entity.pdbx_description
1 polymer ?
#
loop_
_entity_poly.entity_id
_entity_poly.type
_entity_poly.pdbx_seq_one_letter_code
_entity_poly.pdbx_strand_id
1 'polypeptide(L)'
;LRSRLESEEAPPLVAALDTSTDTVVVLLHQSGQCAALPSFQSECLTVCTWLRAANVPFKTLNHKLVLTGSRFPMVELGDDEFGPSENILEKLSRRLNRNLDEALTPDQKLLSYAMASTVEHTLGAAHRRWCNENRGQLLRAYDLDLKRALKRSVMPRGVL
;
A
#
# COMPACT_ATOMS: atom_id res chain seq x y z
N LEU A 1 -28.19 -8.76 -36.64
CA LEU A 1 -27.76 -9.34 -35.34
C LEU A 1 -26.52 -8.54 -34.89
N ARG A 2 -26.73 -7.32 -34.38
CA ARG A 2 -26.61 -7.01 -32.94
C ARG A 2 -25.30 -7.58 -32.38
N SER A 3 -24.21 -6.80 -32.40
CA SER A 3 -23.82 -6.01 -31.22
C SER A 3 -23.72 -6.87 -29.96
N ARG A 4 -22.58 -7.56 -29.78
CA ARG A 4 -22.18 -8.20 -28.51
C ARG A 4 -20.73 -8.65 -28.60
N LEU A 5 -19.83 -7.69 -28.67
CA LEU A 5 -18.45 -7.81 -28.19
C LEU A 5 -18.09 -6.42 -27.67
N GLU A 6 -18.93 -5.96 -26.74
CA GLU A 6 -18.53 -4.92 -25.80
C GLU A 6 -17.39 -5.54 -25.01
N SER A 7 -16.21 -4.94 -25.17
CA SER A 7 -15.02 -5.22 -24.38
C SER A 7 -15.41 -5.18 -22.91
N GLU A 8 -15.29 -6.34 -22.26
CA GLU A 8 -15.44 -6.48 -20.83
C GLU A 8 -14.38 -5.60 -20.15
N GLU A 9 -14.78 -4.38 -19.82
CA GLU A 9 -13.97 -3.42 -19.11
C GLU A 9 -13.73 -4.02 -17.73
N ALA A 10 -12.50 -4.51 -17.51
CA ALA A 10 -12.06 -4.97 -16.20
C ALA A 10 -12.44 -3.89 -15.17
N PRO A 11 -13.11 -4.25 -14.06
CA PRO A 11 -13.52 -3.26 -13.08
C PRO A 11 -12.27 -2.48 -12.67
N PRO A 12 -12.32 -1.14 -12.59
CA PRO A 12 -11.16 -0.39 -12.16
C PRO A 12 -10.81 -0.88 -10.76
N LEU A 13 -9.62 -1.50 -10.62
CA LEU A 13 -9.08 -1.97 -9.34
C LEU A 13 -8.82 -0.79 -8.35
N VAL A 14 -9.10 0.43 -8.82
CA VAL A 14 -9.04 1.69 -8.12
C VAL A 14 -10.45 2.26 -8.13
N ALA A 15 -11.11 2.26 -6.98
CA ALA A 15 -12.38 2.95 -6.81
C ALA A 15 -12.20 4.43 -7.22
N ALA A 16 -12.77 4.80 -8.37
CA ALA A 16 -13.02 6.20 -8.67
C ALA A 16 -14.06 6.68 -7.65
N LEU A 17 -13.66 7.61 -6.77
CA LEU A 17 -14.56 8.15 -5.76
C LEU A 17 -15.19 9.43 -6.28
N ASP A 18 -16.52 9.41 -6.39
CA ASP A 18 -17.36 10.60 -6.57
C ASP A 18 -17.20 11.55 -5.38
N THR A 19 -17.00 12.81 -5.69
CA THR A 19 -16.62 13.84 -4.73
C THR A 19 -17.87 14.42 -4.08
N SER A 20 -18.26 13.91 -2.91
CA SER A 20 -19.20 14.62 -2.05
C SER A 20 -19.00 14.28 -0.57
N THR A 21 -18.88 15.34 0.24
CA THR A 21 -18.99 15.43 1.70
C THR A 21 -17.86 14.83 2.55
N ASP A 22 -16.97 15.72 3.01
CA ASP A 22 -16.50 15.99 4.40
C ASP A 22 -16.29 14.82 5.39
N THR A 23 -16.15 13.60 4.88
CA THR A 23 -15.99 12.38 5.65
C THR A 23 -14.55 11.92 5.50
N VAL A 24 -13.84 11.91 6.63
CA VAL A 24 -12.45 11.49 6.84
C VAL A 24 -11.91 10.58 5.72
N VAL A 25 -11.24 11.18 4.73
CA VAL A 25 -10.64 10.46 3.60
C VAL A 25 -9.25 10.01 4.04
N VAL A 26 -9.11 8.74 4.42
CA VAL A 26 -7.80 8.15 4.76
C VAL A 26 -6.88 8.26 3.55
N LEU A 27 -5.70 8.86 3.71
CA LEU A 27 -4.69 8.93 2.64
C LEU A 27 -3.63 7.86 2.88
N LEU A 28 -3.52 6.91 1.95
CA LEU A 28 -2.52 5.84 2.00
C LEU A 28 -1.37 6.15 1.05
N HIS A 29 -0.22 6.49 1.62
CA HIS A 29 1.02 6.77 0.92
C HIS A 29 1.75 5.45 0.67
N GLN A 30 1.97 5.14 -0.61
CA GLN A 30 2.63 3.91 -1.02
C GLN A 30 3.61 4.14 -2.19
N SER A 31 4.50 3.17 -2.39
CA SER A 31 5.43 3.17 -3.51
C SER A 31 4.89 2.31 -4.66
N GLY A 32 5.12 2.80 -5.88
CA GLY A 32 4.99 2.06 -7.14
C GLY A 32 3.69 1.27 -7.32
N GLN A 33 2.81 1.75 -8.19
CA GLN A 33 1.60 1.03 -8.61
C GLN A 33 1.78 0.43 -10.00
N CYS A 34 1.26 -0.78 -10.22
CA CYS A 34 1.11 -1.37 -11.54
C CYS A 34 -0.37 -1.74 -11.78
N ALA A 35 -0.72 -2.14 -13.00
CA ALA A 35 -2.12 -2.43 -13.34
C ALA A 35 -2.75 -3.52 -12.46
N ALA A 36 -1.96 -4.49 -12.00
CA ALA A 36 -2.44 -5.62 -11.21
C ALA A 36 -2.35 -5.39 -9.68
N LEU A 37 -1.43 -4.56 -9.21
CA LEU A 37 -1.14 -4.41 -7.77
C LEU A 37 -1.00 -2.93 -7.37
N PRO A 38 -1.60 -2.53 -6.23
CA PRO A 38 -1.53 -1.14 -5.78
C PRO A 38 -0.11 -0.75 -5.31
N SER A 39 0.66 -1.71 -4.79
CA SER A 39 2.06 -1.54 -4.36
C SER A 39 2.84 -2.84 -4.48
N PHE A 40 4.16 -2.76 -4.70
CA PHE A 40 5.05 -3.93 -4.62
C PHE A 40 5.48 -4.27 -3.19
N GLN A 41 5.36 -3.34 -2.24
CA GLN A 41 5.71 -3.59 -0.83
C GLN A 41 4.59 -4.32 -0.10
N SER A 42 4.91 -5.44 0.56
CA SER A 42 3.95 -6.26 1.31
C SER A 42 3.24 -5.46 2.39
N GLU A 43 3.98 -4.64 3.15
CA GLU A 43 3.45 -3.80 4.23
C GLU A 43 2.34 -2.84 3.73
N CYS A 44 2.50 -2.25 2.53
CA CYS A 44 1.48 -1.40 1.92
C CYS A 44 0.24 -2.20 1.47
N LEU A 45 0.44 -3.44 0.98
CA LEU A 45 -0.66 -4.33 0.62
C LEU A 45 -1.48 -4.74 1.85
N THR A 46 -0.81 -4.99 2.97
CA THR A 46 -1.47 -5.32 4.25
C THR A 46 -2.40 -4.19 4.69
N VAL A 47 -1.92 -2.93 4.71
CA VAL A 47 -2.76 -1.77 5.08
C VAL A 47 -3.91 -1.56 4.10
N CYS A 48 -3.64 -1.64 2.79
CA CYS A 48 -4.66 -1.53 1.75
C CYS A 48 -5.76 -2.60 1.90
N THR A 49 -5.36 -3.84 2.18
CA THR A 49 -6.28 -4.96 2.38
C THR A 49 -7.12 -4.77 3.64
N TRP A 50 -6.51 -4.30 4.73
CA TRP A 50 -7.21 -4.01 5.98
C TRP A 50 -8.25 -2.89 5.80
N LEU A 51 -7.89 -1.78 5.13
CA LEU A 51 -8.81 -0.68 4.85
C LEU A 51 -10.02 -1.14 4.01
N ARG A 52 -9.79 -2.00 3.01
CA ARG A 52 -10.85 -2.62 2.22
C ARG A 52 -11.73 -3.54 3.07
N ALA A 53 -11.14 -4.39 3.89
CA ALA A 53 -11.88 -5.31 4.76
C ALA A 53 -12.72 -4.57 5.82
N ALA A 54 -12.25 -3.42 6.30
CA ALA A 54 -12.96 -2.57 7.24
C ALA A 54 -14.05 -1.69 6.60
N ASN A 55 -14.24 -1.75 5.27
CA ASN A 55 -15.14 -0.88 4.50
C ASN A 55 -14.89 0.61 4.74
N VAL A 56 -13.63 1.01 4.85
CA VAL A 56 -13.22 2.40 5.06
C VAL A 56 -12.87 3.02 3.70
N PRO A 57 -13.49 4.15 3.30
CA PRO A 57 -13.09 4.85 2.08
C PRO A 57 -11.69 5.44 2.26
N PHE A 58 -10.80 5.18 1.30
CA PHE A 58 -9.43 5.70 1.33
C PHE A 58 -8.96 6.06 -0.08
N LYS A 59 -7.98 6.98 -0.14
CA LYS A 59 -7.31 7.37 -1.37
C LYS A 59 -5.86 6.92 -1.34
N THR A 60 -5.44 6.25 -2.40
CA THR A 60 -4.05 5.87 -2.61
C THR A 60 -3.27 7.04 -3.21
N LEU A 61 -2.16 7.40 -2.57
CA LEU A 61 -1.16 8.34 -3.08
C LEU A 61 0.12 7.58 -3.44
N ASN A 62 0.41 7.51 -4.74
CA ASN A 62 1.58 6.83 -5.27
C ASN A 62 2.76 7.80 -5.38
N HIS A 63 3.75 7.62 -4.52
CA HIS A 63 4.97 8.45 -4.49
C HIS A 63 6.11 7.88 -5.35
N LYS A 64 5.83 6.84 -6.15
CA LYS A 64 6.80 6.12 -7.00
C LYS A 64 8.08 5.78 -6.22
N LEU A 65 9.20 6.41 -6.57
CA LEU A 65 10.55 6.22 -6.01
C LEU A 65 11.05 7.46 -5.25
N VAL A 66 10.19 8.42 -4.88
CA VAL A 66 10.65 9.65 -4.20
C VAL A 66 11.22 9.28 -2.83
N LEU A 67 12.54 9.05 -2.82
CA LEU A 67 13.39 8.73 -1.69
C LEU A 67 13.87 10.04 -1.07
N THR A 68 13.18 10.52 -0.06
CA THR A 68 13.83 11.34 0.97
C THR A 68 13.19 11.01 2.31
N GLY A 69 13.87 10.17 3.11
CA GLY A 69 13.58 9.97 4.54
C GLY A 69 12.32 9.14 4.90
N SER A 70 11.30 9.04 4.05
CA SER A 70 10.05 8.34 4.38
C SER A 70 10.09 6.86 3.96
N ARG A 71 9.91 5.95 4.93
CA ARG A 71 9.60 4.53 4.66
C ARG A 71 8.07 4.41 4.49
N PHE A 72 7.61 3.66 3.48
CA PHE A 72 6.19 3.32 3.31
C PHE A 72 5.89 1.97 3.98
N PRO A 73 4.64 1.69 4.38
CA PRO A 73 3.44 2.52 4.25
C PRO A 73 3.39 3.67 5.24
N MET A 74 2.77 4.77 4.83
CA MET A 74 2.45 5.91 5.68
C MET A 74 0.98 6.28 5.47
N VAL A 75 0.28 6.61 6.54
CA VAL A 75 -1.17 6.86 6.50
C VAL A 75 -1.47 8.19 7.16
N GLU A 76 -2.16 9.06 6.45
CA GLU A 76 -2.67 10.34 6.98
C GLU A 76 -4.17 10.23 7.23
N LEU A 77 -4.58 10.61 8.44
CA LEU A 77 -5.96 10.56 8.92
C LEU A 77 -6.29 11.89 9.61
N GLY A 78 -6.74 12.88 8.82
CA GLY A 78 -6.95 14.23 9.34
C GLY A 78 -5.61 14.86 9.75
N ASP A 79 -5.47 15.15 11.04
CA ASP A 79 -4.24 15.73 11.62
C ASP A 79 -3.23 14.66 12.08
N ASP A 80 -3.59 13.37 12.07
CA ASP A 80 -2.69 12.29 12.49
C ASP A 80 -1.95 11.67 11.31
N GLU A 81 -0.67 11.38 11.51
CA GLU A 81 0.17 10.61 10.59
C GLU A 81 0.67 9.33 11.28
N PHE A 82 0.55 8.19 10.60
CA PHE A 82 1.04 6.90 11.05
C PHE A 82 2.15 6.40 10.13
N GLY A 83 3.31 6.11 10.72
CA GLY A 83 4.49 5.63 10.01
C GLY A 83 4.70 4.11 10.09
N PRO A 84 5.60 3.53 9.28
CA PRO A 84 5.83 2.08 9.16
C PRO A 84 6.53 1.45 10.37
N SER A 85 7.15 2.24 11.24
CA SER A 85 7.70 1.78 12.52
C SER A 85 6.64 1.63 13.60
N GLU A 86 5.42 2.08 13.33
CA GLU A 86 4.31 2.04 14.26
C GLU A 86 3.40 0.86 13.89
N ASN A 87 2.69 0.30 14.86
CA ASN A 87 1.66 -0.71 14.57
C ASN A 87 0.46 -0.03 13.90
N ILE A 88 0.59 0.28 12.59
CA ILE A 88 -0.37 1.08 11.82
C ILE A 88 -1.79 0.51 11.93
N LEU A 89 -1.95 -0.81 11.80
CA LEU A 89 -3.27 -1.45 11.85
C LEU A 89 -3.96 -1.27 13.21
N GLU A 90 -3.20 -1.35 14.30
CA GLU A 90 -3.73 -1.14 15.64
C GLU A 90 -4.15 0.31 15.87
N LYS A 91 -3.34 1.27 15.41
CA LYS A 91 -3.70 2.71 15.49
C LYS A 91 -4.93 3.02 14.64
N LEU A 92 -5.00 2.49 13.41
CA LEU A 92 -6.14 2.63 12.53
C LEU A 92 -7.40 2.01 13.13
N SER A 93 -7.30 0.80 13.66
CA SER A 93 -8.40 0.10 14.35
C SER A 93 -8.98 0.95 15.48
N ARG A 94 -8.11 1.52 16.33
CA ARG A 94 -8.52 2.40 17.44
C ARG A 94 -9.14 3.71 16.95
N ARG A 95 -8.52 4.38 15.98
CA ARG A 95 -8.97 5.70 15.49
C ARG A 95 -10.29 5.63 14.71
N LEU A 96 -10.48 4.58 13.94
CA LEU A 96 -11.69 4.36 13.14
C LEU A 96 -12.76 3.57 13.90
N ASN A 97 -12.45 3.12 15.12
CA ASN A 97 -13.28 2.23 15.94
C ASN A 97 -13.74 0.99 15.15
N ARG A 98 -12.78 0.33 14.47
CA ARG A 98 -13.02 -0.85 13.62
C ARG A 98 -12.08 -1.98 14.03
N ASN A 99 -12.62 -2.98 14.71
CA ASN A 99 -11.87 -4.18 15.06
C ASN A 99 -12.33 -5.37 14.21
N LEU A 100 -11.51 -5.78 13.24
CA LEU A 100 -11.80 -6.94 12.39
C LEU A 100 -11.79 -8.26 13.17
N ASP A 101 -11.09 -8.29 14.31
CA ASP A 101 -10.93 -9.49 15.14
C ASP A 101 -11.96 -9.55 16.29
N GLU A 102 -12.94 -8.64 16.34
CA GLU A 102 -13.89 -8.57 17.46
C GLU A 102 -14.66 -9.87 17.67
N ALA A 103 -15.11 -10.49 16.57
CA ALA A 103 -15.88 -11.74 16.59
C ALA A 103 -15.02 -13.00 16.85
N LEU A 104 -13.69 -12.89 16.88
CA LEU A 104 -12.80 -14.03 17.06
C LEU A 104 -12.70 -14.43 18.54
N THR A 105 -12.70 -15.74 18.79
CA THR A 105 -12.40 -16.31 20.11
C THR A 105 -10.91 -16.10 20.46
N PRO A 106 -10.53 -16.23 21.75
CA PRO A 106 -9.13 -16.09 22.17
C PRO A 106 -8.17 -17.02 21.41
N ASP A 107 -8.57 -18.28 21.21
CA ASP A 107 -7.74 -19.26 20.48
C ASP A 107 -7.59 -18.91 18.99
N GLN A 108 -8.66 -18.38 18.38
CA GLN A 108 -8.61 -17.91 17.00
C GLN A 108 -7.71 -16.69 16.82
N LYS A 109 -7.69 -15.76 17.80
CA LYS A 109 -6.78 -14.62 17.81
C LYS A 109 -5.32 -15.06 17.96
N LEU A 110 -5.05 -16.06 18.79
CA LEU A 110 -3.72 -16.62 18.94
C LEU A 110 -3.25 -17.28 17.63
N LEU A 111 -4.14 -18.05 17.00
CA LEU A 111 -3.85 -18.70 15.72
C LEU A 111 -3.62 -17.68 14.59
N SER A 112 -4.47 -16.66 14.48
CA SER A 112 -4.33 -15.61 13.46
C SER A 112 -3.01 -14.85 13.63
N TYR A 113 -2.62 -14.53 14.87
CA TYR A 113 -1.34 -13.92 15.18
C TYR A 113 -0.16 -14.81 14.76
N ALA A 114 -0.19 -16.10 15.09
CA ALA A 114 0.85 -17.05 14.72
C ALA A 114 0.98 -17.22 13.19
N MET A 115 -0.15 -17.27 12.49
CA MET A 115 -0.18 -17.34 11.03
C MET A 115 0.38 -16.07 10.38
N ALA A 116 -0.08 -14.89 10.82
CA ALA A 116 0.41 -13.61 10.31
C ALA A 116 1.92 -13.45 10.51
N SER A 117 2.42 -13.79 11.70
CA SER A 117 3.86 -13.78 12.02
C SER A 117 4.65 -14.72 11.12
N THR A 118 4.14 -15.94 10.89
CA THR A 118 4.79 -16.92 10.02
C THR A 118 4.86 -16.42 8.58
N VAL A 119 3.77 -15.86 8.04
CA VAL A 119 3.72 -15.32 6.67
C VAL A 119 4.70 -14.15 6.51
N GLU A 120 4.75 -13.22 7.45
CA GLU A 120 5.65 -12.06 7.37
C GLU A 120 7.13 -12.46 7.46
N HIS A 121 7.46 -13.42 8.31
CA HIS A 121 8.83 -13.89 8.47
C HIS A 121 9.28 -14.79 7.32
N THR A 122 8.38 -15.52 6.68
CA THR A 122 8.71 -16.45 5.58
C THR A 122 8.48 -15.80 4.22
N LEU A 123 7.23 -15.69 3.78
CA LEU A 123 6.85 -15.15 2.47
C LEU A 123 7.23 -13.67 2.35
N GLY A 124 7.01 -12.87 3.40
CA GLY A 124 7.44 -11.48 3.43
C GLY A 124 8.95 -11.34 3.23
N ALA A 125 9.75 -12.19 3.89
CA ALA A 125 11.19 -12.21 3.72
C ALA A 125 11.62 -12.69 2.32
N ALA A 126 11.00 -13.77 1.81
CA ALA A 126 11.25 -14.29 0.47
C ALA A 126 10.92 -13.26 -0.61
N HIS A 127 9.80 -12.54 -0.47
CA HIS A 127 9.40 -11.45 -1.37
C HIS A 127 10.39 -10.29 -1.35
N ARG A 128 10.80 -9.82 -0.16
CA ARG A 128 11.83 -8.79 -0.02
C ARG A 128 13.15 -9.21 -0.65
N ARG A 129 13.55 -10.48 -0.47
CA ARG A 129 14.74 -11.04 -1.11
C ARG A 129 14.62 -11.04 -2.63
N TRP A 130 13.50 -11.53 -3.16
CA TRP A 130 13.24 -11.54 -4.60
C TRP A 130 13.26 -10.13 -5.21
N CYS A 131 12.65 -9.14 -4.54
CA CYS A 131 12.65 -7.74 -4.99
C CYS A 131 14.08 -7.16 -5.03
N ASN A 132 14.94 -7.55 -4.09
CA ASN A 132 16.34 -7.12 -4.04
C ASN A 132 17.19 -7.77 -5.13
N GLU A 133 16.94 -9.03 -5.46
CA GLU A 133 17.64 -9.77 -6.51
C GLU A 133 17.15 -9.35 -7.92
N ASN A 134 15.88 -8.97 -8.05
CA ASN A 134 15.21 -8.69 -9.33
C ASN A 134 14.84 -7.20 -9.53
N ARG A 135 15.63 -6.28 -8.97
CA ARG A 135 15.36 -4.83 -9.03
C ARG A 135 15.09 -4.32 -10.43
N GLY A 136 15.84 -4.77 -11.43
CA GLY A 136 15.64 -4.34 -12.83
C GLY A 136 14.27 -4.73 -13.40
N GLN A 137 13.75 -5.91 -13.05
CA GLN A 137 12.42 -6.35 -13.46
C GLN A 137 11.34 -5.56 -12.72
N LEU A 138 11.54 -5.32 -11.42
CA LEU A 138 10.62 -4.55 -10.59
C LEU A 138 10.49 -3.11 -11.09
N LEU A 139 11.60 -2.46 -11.44
CA LEU A 139 11.58 -1.11 -11.99
C LEU A 139 10.81 -1.03 -13.31
N ARG A 140 10.94 -2.04 -14.18
CA ARG A 140 10.20 -2.12 -15.44
C ARG A 140 8.70 -2.38 -15.21
N ALA A 141 8.37 -3.32 -14.32
CA ALA A 141 6.99 -3.71 -14.06
C ALA A 141 6.15 -2.58 -13.44
N TYR A 142 6.79 -1.73 -12.63
CA TYR A 142 6.15 -0.61 -11.95
C TYR A 142 6.42 0.75 -12.61
N ASP A 143 6.98 0.76 -13.83
CA ASP A 143 7.34 1.97 -14.60
C ASP A 143 8.04 3.04 -13.73
N LEU A 144 9.04 2.58 -12.96
CA LEU A 144 9.77 3.39 -12.01
C LEU A 144 10.99 4.02 -12.68
N ASP A 145 10.86 5.29 -13.06
CA ASP A 145 11.96 6.04 -13.68
C ASP A 145 12.99 6.51 -12.63
N LEU A 146 14.06 5.74 -12.48
CA LEU A 146 15.20 6.05 -11.61
C LEU A 146 15.87 7.38 -11.98
N LYS A 147 15.93 7.75 -13.26
CA LYS A 147 16.59 9.00 -13.68
C LYS A 147 15.80 10.21 -13.19
N ARG A 148 14.47 10.11 -13.20
CA ARG A 148 13.57 11.13 -12.63
C ARG A 148 13.66 11.18 -11.10
N ALA A 149 13.80 10.03 -10.43
CA ALA A 149 13.97 9.96 -8.98
C ALA A 149 15.32 10.53 -8.51
N LEU A 150 16.42 10.18 -9.20
CA LEU A 150 17.78 10.60 -8.86
C LEU A 150 18.08 12.05 -9.25
N LYS A 151 17.45 12.62 -10.30
CA LYS A 151 17.59 14.05 -10.63
C LYS A 151 17.10 14.99 -9.52
N ARG A 152 16.23 14.52 -8.61
CA ARG A 152 15.72 15.31 -7.48
C ARG A 152 16.62 15.24 -6.25
N SER A 153 17.36 14.15 -6.10
CA SER A 153 18.38 13.97 -5.06
C SER A 153 19.71 14.50 -5.58
N VAL A 154 19.96 15.80 -5.36
CA VAL A 154 21.27 16.47 -5.35
C VAL A 154 22.32 15.82 -6.28
N MET A 155 22.45 16.31 -7.52
CA MET A 155 23.76 16.19 -8.15
C MET A 155 24.77 16.96 -7.27
N PRO A 156 25.82 16.33 -6.74
CA PRO A 156 26.84 17.05 -6.01
C PRO A 156 27.48 18.06 -6.96
N ARG A 157 27.51 19.34 -6.56
CA ARG A 157 28.11 20.46 -7.31
C ARG A 157 29.64 20.36 -7.35
N GLY A 158 30.18 19.29 -7.92
CA GLY A 158 31.61 19.03 -7.97
C GLY A 158 32.11 18.37 -9.27
N VAL A 159 31.27 18.27 -10.29
CA VAL A 159 31.69 17.84 -11.63
C VAL A 159 31.21 18.87 -12.66
N LEU A 160 31.85 20.04 -12.62
CA LEU A 160 32.03 20.97 -13.74
C LEU A 160 33.50 21.36 -13.76
#